data_AF-A0A952YA24-F1
#
_entry.id   AF-A0A952YA24-F1
#
_cell.length_a   1.000
_cell.length_b   1.000
_cell.length_c   1.000
_cell.angle_alpha   90.00
_cell.angle_beta   90.00
_cell.angle_gamma   90.00
#
_symmetry.space_group_name_H-M   'P 1'
#
loop_
_entity.id
_entity.type
_entity.pdbx_description
1 polymer ?
#
loop_
_entity_poly.entity_id
_entity_poly.type
_entity_poly.pdbx_seq_one_letter_code
_entity_poly.pdbx_strand_id
1 'polypeptide(L)'
;MRFSGSGCAAAIAVVVLVACAQAPALAPSPSSQAQAQAPKAAPRRGGHAAFPCLSRTLPCGSIATRRPVAKSLDGPLAGDAERGRRTAHARDKGNCLACHAMKGGTQPGTRGPDLSHYGSTGRSDSE
;
A
#
# COMPACT_ATOMS: atom_id res chain seq x y z
N MET A 1 -18.45 27.69 79.79
CA MET A 1 -19.89 27.70 80.15
C MET A 1 -20.70 27.52 78.87
N ARG A 2 -21.85 26.85 79.00
CA ARG A 2 -22.75 26.32 77.95
C ARG A 2 -23.34 27.40 77.03
N PHE A 3 -23.71 27.02 75.80
CA PHE A 3 -24.92 27.35 74.99
C PHE A 3 -24.65 26.75 73.58
N SER A 4 -25.30 25.70 73.04
CA SER A 4 -26.69 25.22 72.97
C SER A 4 -27.66 26.15 72.23
N GLY A 5 -28.22 25.66 71.11
CA GLY A 5 -29.29 26.28 70.29
C GLY A 5 -28.95 26.13 68.79
N SER A 6 -29.49 25.16 68.03
CA SER A 6 -30.88 24.96 67.59
C SER A 6 -31.45 26.18 66.84
N GLY A 7 -31.75 26.02 65.55
CA GLY A 7 -32.43 27.06 64.78
C GLY A 7 -32.47 26.81 63.28
N CYS A 8 -33.53 26.14 62.83
CA CYS A 8 -33.98 26.07 61.44
C CYS A 8 -33.97 27.45 60.75
N ALA A 9 -33.39 27.52 59.56
CA ALA A 9 -33.82 28.47 58.54
C ALA A 9 -33.82 27.76 57.19
N ALA A 10 -35.03 27.58 56.67
CA ALA A 10 -35.30 27.06 55.35
C ALA A 10 -35.02 28.12 54.26
N ALA A 11 -35.13 27.66 53.02
CA ALA A 11 -35.03 28.39 51.75
C ALA A 11 -33.58 28.47 51.22
N ILE A 12 -33.27 28.16 49.97
CA ILE A 12 -34.05 28.28 48.74
C ILE A 12 -33.64 27.13 47.81
N ALA A 13 -34.62 26.33 47.35
CA ALA A 13 -34.40 25.35 46.30
C ALA A 13 -34.21 26.10 44.97
N VAL A 14 -32.96 26.21 44.50
CA VAL A 14 -32.66 26.58 43.11
C VAL A 14 -32.75 25.29 42.28
N VAL A 15 -33.89 25.08 41.64
CA VAL A 15 -34.05 24.03 40.63
C VAL A 15 -33.27 24.46 39.39
N VAL A 16 -32.02 24.03 39.27
CA VAL A 16 -31.30 24.07 38.00
C VAL A 16 -31.76 22.88 37.17
N LEU A 17 -32.68 23.14 36.23
CA LEU A 17 -33.01 22.21 35.15
C LEU A 17 -31.77 22.04 34.27
N VAL A 18 -30.95 21.03 34.57
CA VAL A 18 -29.94 20.51 33.65
C VAL A 18 -30.67 19.70 32.58
N ALA A 19 -30.93 20.34 31.45
CA ALA A 19 -31.35 19.65 30.24
C ALA A 19 -30.16 18.83 29.70
N CYS A 20 -30.07 17.56 30.10
CA CYS A 20 -29.22 16.58 29.45
C CYS A 20 -29.75 16.33 28.03
N ALA A 21 -29.26 17.09 27.06
CA ALA A 21 -29.38 16.77 25.65
C ALA A 21 -28.62 15.45 25.42
N GLN A 22 -29.36 14.34 25.41
CA GLN A 22 -28.85 13.05 24.99
C GLN A 22 -28.66 13.10 23.48
N ALA A 23 -27.42 13.32 23.04
CA ALA A 23 -27.04 13.05 21.66
C ALA A 23 -27.26 11.54 21.40
N PRO A 24 -27.98 11.14 20.35
CA PRO A 24 -28.08 9.73 20.02
C PRO A 24 -26.68 9.22 19.65
N ALA A 25 -26.23 8.19 20.37
CA ALA A 25 -25.01 7.48 20.06
C ALA A 25 -25.11 6.96 18.61
N LEU A 26 -24.26 7.48 17.72
CA LEU A 26 -24.06 6.88 16.40
C LEU A 26 -23.58 5.44 16.62
N ALA A 27 -24.43 4.49 16.24
CA ALA A 27 -24.05 3.08 16.24
C ALA A 27 -22.79 2.90 15.37
N PRO A 28 -21.78 2.13 15.83
CA PRO A 28 -20.65 1.80 14.99
C PRO A 28 -21.14 1.00 13.78
N SER A 29 -20.86 1.51 12.58
CA SER A 29 -21.13 0.80 11.34
C SER A 29 -20.47 -0.58 11.39
N PRO A 30 -21.14 -1.67 10.97
CA PRO A 30 -20.50 -2.96 10.87
C PRO A 30 -19.42 -2.84 9.80
N SER A 31 -18.18 -2.73 10.25
CA SER A 31 -17.00 -2.87 9.40
C SER A 31 -17.06 -4.28 8.85
N SER A 32 -17.50 -4.38 7.59
CA SER A 32 -17.42 -5.62 6.82
C SER A 32 -15.94 -5.98 6.75
N GLN A 33 -15.50 -6.86 7.65
CA GLN A 33 -14.25 -7.57 7.49
C GLN A 33 -14.46 -8.56 6.35
N ALA A 34 -14.48 -8.05 5.13
CA ALA A 34 -14.20 -8.83 3.96
C ALA A 34 -12.72 -9.22 4.06
N GLN A 35 -12.47 -10.37 4.69
CA GLN A 35 -11.22 -11.07 4.56
C GLN A 35 -10.98 -11.26 3.06
N ALA A 36 -10.15 -10.40 2.48
CA ALA A 36 -9.69 -10.56 1.11
C ALA A 36 -8.85 -11.82 1.07
N GLN A 37 -9.50 -12.96 0.82
CA GLN A 37 -8.83 -14.19 0.45
C GLN A 37 -7.96 -13.85 -0.75
N ALA A 38 -6.64 -13.94 -0.56
CA ALA A 38 -5.70 -13.82 -1.66
C ALA A 38 -6.16 -14.80 -2.75
N PRO A 39 -6.36 -14.36 -4.01
CA PRO A 39 -6.84 -15.24 -5.05
C PRO A 39 -5.84 -16.40 -5.19
N LYS A 40 -6.35 -17.63 -5.08
CA LYS A 40 -5.59 -18.84 -5.40
C LYS A 40 -4.92 -18.62 -6.75
N ALA A 41 -3.60 -18.78 -6.81
CA ALA A 41 -2.82 -18.62 -8.03
C ALA A 41 -3.50 -19.40 -9.16
N ALA A 42 -3.93 -18.68 -10.20
CA ALA A 42 -4.60 -19.29 -11.34
C ALA A 42 -3.70 -20.37 -11.96
N PRO A 43 -4.26 -21.52 -12.39
CA PRO A 43 -3.47 -22.58 -13.00
C PRO A 43 -2.77 -22.04 -14.25
N ARG A 44 -1.48 -22.37 -14.42
CA ARG A 44 -0.68 -22.02 -15.62
C ARG A 44 -1.26 -22.73 -16.84
N ARG A 45 -2.28 -22.16 -17.47
CA ARG A 45 -2.85 -22.64 -18.73
C ARG A 45 -2.81 -21.49 -19.74
N GLY A 46 -1.95 -21.62 -20.74
CA GLY A 46 -1.60 -20.57 -21.69
C GLY A 46 -0.30 -19.88 -21.28
N GLY A 47 0.59 -19.66 -22.25
CA GLY A 47 1.83 -18.90 -22.01
C GLY A 47 1.53 -17.49 -21.49
N HIS A 48 2.57 -16.72 -21.16
CA HIS A 48 2.44 -15.34 -20.63
C HIS A 48 1.57 -14.38 -21.47
N ALA A 49 1.13 -14.78 -22.67
CA ALA A 49 0.10 -14.09 -23.43
C ALA A 49 -1.29 -14.08 -22.74
N ALA A 50 -1.62 -15.06 -21.91
CA ALA A 50 -2.92 -15.12 -21.23
C ALA A 50 -3.01 -14.19 -19.99
N PHE A 51 -1.88 -13.61 -19.54
CA PHE A 51 -1.80 -12.85 -18.30
C PHE A 51 -0.74 -11.73 -18.37
N PRO A 52 -1.03 -10.49 -17.94
CA PRO A 52 -2.32 -9.97 -17.46
C PRO A 52 -3.23 -9.56 -18.63
N CYS A 53 -4.54 -9.50 -18.37
CA CYS A 53 -5.49 -8.79 -19.23
C CYS A 53 -5.18 -7.28 -19.17
N LEU A 54 -4.13 -6.86 -19.88
CA LEU A 54 -3.62 -5.49 -19.86
C LEU A 54 -4.56 -4.49 -20.57
N SER A 55 -5.63 -4.97 -21.22
CA SER A 55 -6.64 -4.15 -21.89
C SER A 55 -7.93 -4.08 -21.08
N ARG A 56 -8.56 -2.91 -21.07
CA ARG A 56 -9.94 -2.72 -20.57
C ARG A 56 -11.00 -2.83 -21.67
N THR A 57 -10.58 -2.92 -22.93
CA THR A 57 -11.46 -2.86 -24.11
C THR A 57 -11.30 -4.08 -25.02
N LEU A 58 -10.27 -4.89 -24.81
CA LEU A 58 -9.98 -6.09 -25.59
C LEU A 58 -10.04 -7.33 -24.69
N PRO A 59 -10.43 -8.51 -25.21
CA PRO A 59 -10.36 -9.74 -24.46
C PRO A 59 -8.93 -10.03 -23.95
N CYS A 60 -8.81 -10.76 -22.85
CA CYS A 60 -7.52 -11.19 -22.31
C CYS A 60 -6.67 -11.88 -23.39
N GLY A 61 -5.38 -11.53 -23.46
CA GLY A 61 -4.46 -12.03 -24.48
C GLY A 61 -4.67 -11.52 -25.90
N SER A 62 -5.59 -10.57 -26.11
CA SER A 62 -5.81 -9.93 -27.42
C SER A 62 -4.99 -8.66 -27.65
N ILE A 63 -4.25 -8.18 -26.64
CA ILE A 63 -3.22 -7.17 -26.89
C ILE A 63 -2.05 -7.84 -27.59
N ALA A 64 -1.67 -7.29 -28.75
CA ALA A 64 -0.42 -7.63 -29.41
C ALA A 64 0.77 -7.27 -28.50
N THR A 65 1.21 -8.23 -27.69
CA THR A 65 2.46 -8.14 -26.94
C THR A 65 3.54 -8.89 -27.72
N ARG A 66 4.78 -8.38 -27.70
CA ARG A 66 5.91 -9.14 -28.24
C ARG A 66 6.01 -10.43 -27.43
N ARG A 67 5.91 -11.58 -28.11
CA ARG A 67 6.11 -12.89 -27.47
C ARG A 67 7.52 -12.90 -26.83
N PRO A 68 7.67 -13.26 -25.54
CA PRO A 68 8.99 -13.44 -24.96
C PRO A 68 9.79 -14.43 -25.79
N VAL A 69 10.98 -14.02 -26.21
CA VAL A 69 11.92 -14.88 -26.94
C VAL A 69 13.09 -15.14 -26.00
N ALA A 70 13.46 -16.40 -25.83
CA ALA A 70 14.66 -16.74 -25.10
C ALA A 70 15.86 -16.14 -25.84
N LYS A 71 16.68 -15.38 -25.12
CA LYS A 71 17.93 -14.80 -25.62
C LYS A 71 19.07 -15.40 -24.83
N SER A 72 20.01 -16.01 -25.54
CA SER A 72 21.31 -16.31 -24.94
C SER A 72 22.10 -15.01 -24.86
N LEU A 73 22.82 -14.82 -23.77
CA LEU A 73 23.74 -13.70 -23.62
C LEU A 73 25.05 -14.03 -24.34
N ASP A 74 25.53 -13.08 -25.13
CA ASP A 74 26.83 -13.18 -25.79
C ASP A 74 27.94 -12.79 -24.79
N GLY A 75 28.16 -13.66 -23.80
CA GLY A 75 29.12 -13.46 -22.70
C GLY A 75 28.53 -12.81 -21.44
N PRO A 76 29.38 -12.44 -20.45
CA PRO A 76 28.95 -11.81 -19.21
C PRO A 76 28.26 -10.46 -19.43
N LEU A 77 27.35 -10.08 -18.54
CA LEU A 77 26.75 -8.75 -18.56
C LEU A 77 27.80 -7.68 -18.20
N ALA A 78 28.38 -7.03 -19.20
CA ALA A 78 29.32 -5.93 -19.04
C ALA A 78 28.62 -4.59 -18.75
N GLY A 79 27.87 -4.52 -17.64
CA GLY A 79 27.13 -3.33 -17.22
C GLY A 79 27.99 -2.24 -16.57
N ASP A 80 27.58 -0.97 -16.70
CA ASP A 80 28.09 0.16 -15.91
C ASP A 80 27.06 0.49 -14.82
N ALA A 81 27.39 0.17 -13.58
CA ALA A 81 26.49 0.34 -12.43
C ALA A 81 26.10 1.80 -12.19
N GLU A 82 27.02 2.75 -12.42
CA GLU A 82 26.79 4.17 -12.17
C GLU A 82 25.93 4.79 -13.27
N ARG A 83 26.18 4.43 -14.53
CA ARG A 83 25.26 4.76 -15.63
C ARG A 83 23.89 4.12 -15.44
N GLY A 84 23.83 2.88 -14.95
CA GLY A 84 22.59 2.19 -14.60
C GLY A 84 21.79 2.96 -13.56
N ARG A 85 22.44 3.35 -12.46
CA ARG A 85 21.83 4.16 -11.38
C ARG A 85 21.27 5.49 -11.92
N ARG A 86 22.06 6.23 -12.71
CA ARG A 86 21.59 7.49 -13.33
C ARG A 86 20.38 7.27 -14.22
N THR A 87 20.34 6.18 -14.98
CA THR A 87 19.22 5.84 -15.87
C THR A 87 17.97 5.46 -15.07
N ALA A 88 18.13 4.67 -14.01
CA ALA A 88 17.05 4.25 -13.14
C ALA A 88 16.42 5.41 -12.35
N HIS A 89 17.23 6.35 -11.88
CA HIS A 89 16.77 7.46 -11.03
C HIS A 89 16.24 8.66 -11.84
N ALA A 90 16.55 8.75 -13.13
CA ALA A 90 16.11 9.85 -13.97
C ALA A 90 14.63 9.72 -14.38
N ARG A 91 13.84 10.77 -14.12
CA ARG A 91 12.40 10.82 -14.38
C ARG A 91 12.05 10.71 -15.87
N ASP A 92 12.92 11.19 -16.74
CA ASP A 92 12.80 11.20 -18.20
C ASP A 92 13.36 9.92 -18.85
N LYS A 93 13.84 8.95 -18.06
CA LYS A 93 14.40 7.69 -18.53
C LYS A 93 13.68 6.51 -17.89
N GLY A 94 14.34 5.82 -16.96
CA GLY A 94 13.79 4.64 -16.31
C GLY A 94 12.72 4.97 -15.27
N ASN A 95 12.86 6.11 -14.58
CA ASN A 95 11.97 6.56 -13.51
C ASN A 95 11.59 5.47 -12.50
N CYS A 96 12.53 4.57 -12.20
CA CYS A 96 12.28 3.36 -11.43
C CYS A 96 11.85 3.69 -9.99
N LEU A 97 12.37 4.80 -9.43
CA LEU A 97 12.02 5.30 -8.11
C LEU A 97 10.53 5.67 -7.98
N ALA A 98 9.82 5.96 -9.06
CA ALA A 98 8.38 6.23 -8.99
C ALA A 98 7.57 5.01 -8.54
N CYS A 99 8.12 3.80 -8.74
CA CYS A 99 7.46 2.56 -8.39
C CYS A 99 8.18 1.78 -7.29
N HIS A 100 9.51 1.86 -7.21
CA HIS A 100 10.34 1.00 -6.37
C HIS A 100 11.21 1.80 -5.40
N ALA A 101 11.53 1.19 -4.26
CA ALA A 101 12.67 1.58 -3.46
C ALA A 101 13.97 1.02 -4.06
N MET A 102 15.02 1.84 -4.09
CA MET A 102 16.34 1.48 -4.62
C MET A 102 17.45 2.15 -3.82
N LYS A 103 18.63 1.52 -3.81
CA LYS A 103 19.80 2.03 -3.10
C LYS A 103 20.22 3.41 -3.64
N GLY A 104 20.36 4.39 -2.74
CA GLY A 104 20.78 5.75 -3.07
C GLY A 104 19.73 6.60 -3.80
N GLY A 105 18.49 6.12 -3.89
CA GLY A 105 17.35 6.91 -4.35
C GLY A 105 16.68 7.68 -3.21
N THR A 106 16.06 8.81 -3.51
CA THR A 106 15.20 9.54 -2.59
C THR A 106 13.77 9.53 -3.11
N GLN A 107 12.77 9.61 -2.22
CA GLN A 107 11.35 9.56 -2.55
C GLN A 107 10.91 8.29 -3.30
N PRO A 108 11.14 7.10 -2.74
CA PRO A 108 10.76 5.85 -3.39
C PRO A 108 9.24 5.66 -3.41
N GLY A 109 8.75 5.07 -4.50
CA GLY A 109 7.40 4.55 -4.62
C GLY A 109 7.24 3.19 -3.95
N THR A 110 5.98 2.81 -3.71
CA THR A 110 5.60 1.55 -3.05
C THR A 110 4.72 0.65 -3.92
N ARG A 111 4.61 0.97 -5.22
CA ARG A 111 3.79 0.17 -6.16
C ARG A 111 4.46 -1.13 -6.56
N GLY A 112 5.79 -1.12 -6.66
CA GLY A 112 6.60 -2.29 -6.95
C GLY A 112 7.31 -2.82 -5.69
N PRO A 113 7.89 -4.03 -5.75
CA PRO A 113 8.74 -4.56 -4.69
C PRO A 113 9.96 -3.68 -4.42
N ASP A 114 10.50 -3.74 -3.21
CA ASP A 114 11.77 -3.12 -2.88
C ASP A 114 12.94 -3.81 -3.61
N LEU A 115 13.78 -3.02 -4.27
CA LEU A 115 14.95 -3.48 -5.02
C LEU A 115 16.28 -3.10 -4.35
N SER A 116 16.25 -2.49 -3.17
CA SER A 116 17.43 -2.03 -2.42
C SER A 116 18.48 -3.13 -2.17
N HIS A 117 18.04 -4.38 -2.09
CA HIS A 117 18.87 -5.58 -1.88
C HIS A 117 18.91 -6.54 -3.07
N TYR A 118 18.36 -6.14 -4.23
CA TYR A 118 18.20 -7.06 -5.36
C TYR A 118 19.54 -7.66 -5.84
N GLY A 119 20.58 -6.82 -5.92
CA GLY A 119 21.92 -7.25 -6.35
C GLY A 119 22.65 -8.19 -5.39
N SER A 120 22.19 -8.34 -4.14
CA SER A 120 22.78 -9.26 -3.16
C SER A 120 22.04 -10.60 -3.05
N THR A 121 21.08 -10.87 -3.94
CA THR A 121 20.27 -12.10 -3.88
C THR A 121 20.95 -13.35 -4.43
N GLY A 122 22.20 -13.24 -4.91
CA GLY A 122 22.95 -14.38 -5.46
C GLY A 122 22.51 -14.82 -6.86
N ARG A 123 21.72 -14.00 -7.56
CA ARG A 123 21.28 -14.24 -8.94
C ARG A 123 22.44 -14.18 -9.93
N SER A 124 22.35 -15.00 -10.96
CA SER A 124 23.31 -15.05 -12.06
C SER A 124 22.83 -14.25 -13.28
N ASP A 125 23.74 -13.94 -14.21
CA ASP A 125 23.43 -13.29 -15.48
C ASP A 125 22.45 -14.12 -16.36
N SER A 126 22.33 -15.43 -16.11
CA SER A 126 21.52 -16.34 -16.92
C SER A 126 20.04 -16.49 -16.49
N GLU A 127 19.64 -15.85 -15.39
CA GLU A 127 18.27 -15.91 -14.83
C GLU A 127 17.40 -14.71 -15.20
#